data_AF-A0A0G1NIH0-F1
#
_entry.id   AF-A0A0G1NIH0-F1
#
_cell.length_a   1.000
_cell.length_b   1.000
_cell.length_c   1.000
_cell.angle_alpha   90.00
_cell.angle_beta   90.00
_cell.angle_gamma   90.00
#
_symmetry.space_group_name_H-M   'P 1'
#
loop_
_entity.id
_entity.type
_entity.pdbx_description
1 polymer ?
#
loop_
_entity_poly.entity_id
_entity_poly.type
_entity_poly.pdbx_seq_one_letter_code
_entity_poly.pdbx_strand_id
1 'polypeptide(L)'
;MAKAGVRMAIVSGVCLFSLLINSQTAYAAFGNTPFRYPVLPACTRYEYNLFEEVDFSKLGNWDAVRSAGDVGAWINQYHSTVGAVIDEHFSASSPSCTGDSYSSALAPKPALSALAQSLPSWNRYTWQYPLKDTDGDGNPGPADDNGILNENSVSQLDAGSVLMEYLQMYECALIERSLFLPKDTQFQEERRLDRLIAIMPPYIKVFLSIFSAFTNAMADRKNILDELKFARKALNRALYLNSGFVAMMPMETEIGCFQQASMDVRNAFGLAADTASCLPRIWYSKDPLRDYKALKPDEEE
;
A
#
# COMPACT_ATOMS: atom_id res chain seq x y z
N MET A 1 -5.24 -50.26 -32.23
CA MET A 1 -5.82 -48.98 -31.76
C MET A 1 -5.94 -48.85 -30.23
N ALA A 2 -5.76 -49.90 -29.42
CA ALA A 2 -5.94 -49.81 -27.95
C ALA A 2 -4.78 -49.15 -27.15
N LYS A 3 -3.58 -48.98 -27.72
CA LYS A 3 -2.41 -48.44 -26.99
C LYS A 3 -2.31 -46.90 -26.94
N ALA A 4 -3.12 -46.18 -27.74
CA ALA A 4 -3.08 -44.71 -27.78
C ALA A 4 -3.90 -44.05 -26.65
N GLY A 5 -4.94 -44.71 -26.12
CA GLY A 5 -5.81 -44.15 -25.09
C GLY A 5 -5.15 -44.03 -23.71
N VAL A 6 -4.27 -44.97 -23.34
CA VAL A 6 -3.68 -45.02 -21.99
C VAL A 6 -2.66 -43.89 -21.76
N ARG A 7 -1.97 -43.43 -22.81
CA ARG A 7 -0.99 -42.34 -22.68
C ARG A 7 -1.64 -40.96 -22.50
N MET A 8 -2.86 -40.76 -23.00
CA MET A 8 -3.57 -39.49 -22.83
C MET A 8 -4.14 -39.32 -21.41
N ALA A 9 -4.57 -40.41 -20.78
CA ALA A 9 -5.12 -40.37 -19.42
C ALA A 9 -4.05 -40.02 -18.36
N ILE A 10 -2.82 -40.50 -18.52
CA ILE A 10 -1.74 -40.26 -17.55
C ILE A 10 -1.26 -38.80 -17.61
N VAL A 11 -1.19 -38.20 -18.81
CA VAL A 11 -0.76 -36.80 -18.97
C VAL A 11 -1.81 -35.82 -18.41
N SER A 12 -3.10 -36.12 -18.55
CA SER A 12 -4.19 -35.30 -17.98
C SER A 12 -4.17 -35.30 -16.45
N GLY A 13 -3.90 -36.46 -15.83
CA GLY A 13 -3.83 -36.59 -14.37
C GLY A 13 -2.70 -35.79 -13.73
N VAL A 14 -1.51 -35.74 -14.36
CA VAL A 14 -0.35 -35.01 -13.81
C VAL A 14 -0.54 -33.49 -13.87
N CYS A 15 -1.22 -32.96 -14.91
CA CYS A 15 -1.56 -31.53 -14.97
C CYS A 15 -2.58 -31.11 -13.90
N LEU A 16 -3.59 -31.94 -13.64
CA LEU A 16 -4.58 -31.64 -12.60
C LEU A 16 -4.00 -31.70 -11.18
N PHE A 17 -3.08 -32.64 -10.92
CA PHE A 17 -2.42 -32.74 -9.61
C PHE A 17 -1.46 -31.57 -9.34
N SER A 18 -0.78 -31.06 -10.37
CA SER A 18 0.11 -29.89 -10.27
C SER A 18 -0.66 -28.59 -10.00
N LEU A 19 -1.88 -28.46 -10.52
CA LEU A 19 -2.75 -27.31 -10.22
C LEU A 19 -3.30 -27.36 -8.78
N LEU A 20 -3.55 -28.56 -8.24
CA LEU A 20 -4.08 -28.71 -6.87
C LEU A 20 -3.02 -28.40 -5.80
N ILE A 21 -1.77 -28.83 -5.98
CA ILE A 21 -0.70 -28.58 -4.98
C ILE A 21 -0.34 -27.09 -4.91
N ASN A 22 -0.32 -26.37 -6.03
CA ASN A 22 -0.07 -24.92 -6.03
C ASN A 22 -1.21 -24.09 -5.43
N SER A 23 -2.42 -24.64 -5.36
CA SER A 23 -3.53 -23.91 -4.76
C SER A 23 -3.43 -23.87 -3.23
N GLN A 24 -2.86 -24.90 -2.58
CA GLN A 24 -2.84 -24.99 -1.11
C GLN A 24 -1.69 -24.22 -0.46
N THR A 25 -0.54 -24.05 -1.13
CA THR A 25 0.60 -23.30 -0.57
C THR A 25 0.41 -21.78 -0.61
N ALA A 26 -0.48 -21.26 -1.47
CA ALA A 26 -0.79 -19.83 -1.51
C ALA A 26 -1.60 -19.35 -0.30
N TYR A 27 -2.37 -20.24 0.36
CA TYR A 27 -3.20 -19.85 1.50
C TYR A 27 -2.44 -19.72 2.81
N ALA A 28 -1.24 -20.31 2.95
CA ALA A 28 -0.47 -20.25 4.19
C ALA A 28 0.34 -18.94 4.36
N ALA A 29 0.51 -18.14 3.30
CA ALA A 29 1.21 -16.86 3.36
C ALA A 29 0.32 -15.68 3.77
N PHE A 30 -1.00 -15.85 3.78
CA PHE A 30 -1.96 -14.86 4.24
C PHE A 30 -2.52 -15.29 5.59
N GLY A 31 -2.31 -14.46 6.62
CA GLY A 31 -2.78 -14.73 7.98
C GLY A 31 -4.25 -15.20 8.02
N ASN A 32 -4.49 -16.19 8.89
CA ASN A 32 -5.64 -17.09 9.01
C ASN A 32 -7.03 -16.47 9.32
N THR A 33 -7.32 -15.24 8.91
CA THR A 33 -8.64 -14.61 9.12
C THR A 33 -9.38 -14.50 7.77
N PRO A 34 -10.31 -15.41 7.45
CA PRO A 34 -11.00 -15.47 6.16
C PRO A 34 -11.91 -14.26 5.81
N PHE A 35 -11.88 -13.20 6.63
CA PHE A 35 -12.68 -11.98 6.46
C PHE A 35 -11.87 -10.69 6.68
N ARG A 36 -10.53 -10.74 6.65
CA ARG A 36 -9.72 -9.54 6.98
C ARG A 36 -9.94 -8.37 6.02
N TYR A 37 -10.23 -8.67 4.76
CA TYR A 37 -10.40 -7.66 3.72
C TYR A 37 -11.84 -7.73 3.20
N PRO A 38 -12.63 -6.67 3.38
CA PRO A 38 -14.00 -6.64 2.87
C PRO A 38 -13.93 -6.68 1.33
N VAL A 39 -14.61 -7.67 0.74
CA VAL A 39 -14.92 -7.64 -0.68
C VAL A 39 -15.96 -6.53 -0.86
N LEU A 40 -15.52 -5.34 -1.28
CA LEU A 40 -16.46 -4.25 -1.49
C LEU A 40 -17.53 -4.66 -2.52
N PRO A 41 -18.82 -4.41 -2.23
CA PRO A 41 -19.89 -4.68 -3.18
C PRO A 41 -19.71 -3.87 -4.47
N ALA A 42 -20.36 -4.31 -5.54
CA ALA A 42 -20.39 -3.58 -6.80
C ALA A 42 -20.96 -2.17 -6.58
N CYS A 43 -20.42 -1.16 -7.25
CA CYS A 43 -20.82 0.24 -7.15
C CYS A 43 -22.35 0.38 -7.18
N THR A 44 -22.99 0.59 -6.02
CA THR A 44 -24.41 0.88 -5.97
C THR A 44 -24.62 2.35 -5.65
N ARG A 45 -25.57 2.99 -6.36
CA ARG A 45 -25.95 4.39 -6.16
C ARG A 45 -26.38 4.72 -4.73
N TYR A 46 -26.75 3.72 -3.94
CA TYR A 46 -27.26 3.91 -2.57
C TYR A 46 -26.15 4.03 -1.52
N GLU A 47 -24.89 3.81 -1.91
CA GLU A 47 -23.74 3.92 -1.01
C GLU A 47 -23.10 5.31 -1.04
N TYR A 48 -23.75 6.31 -1.63
CA TYR A 48 -23.23 7.69 -1.72
C TYR A 48 -22.70 8.24 -0.37
N ASN A 49 -23.40 7.93 0.73
CA ASN A 49 -22.99 8.39 2.07
C ASN A 49 -21.66 7.76 2.55
N LEU A 50 -21.32 6.55 2.07
CA LEU A 50 -20.00 5.94 2.32
C LEU A 50 -18.92 6.66 1.52
N PHE A 51 -19.30 7.22 0.38
CA PHE A 51 -18.39 7.91 -0.52
C PHE A 51 -18.24 9.40 -0.21
N GLU A 52 -19.10 9.96 0.66
CA GLU A 52 -19.12 11.38 1.05
C GLU A 52 -17.88 11.83 1.85
N GLU A 53 -17.08 10.92 2.39
CA GLU A 53 -15.87 11.27 3.16
C GLU A 53 -14.58 11.11 2.35
N VAL A 54 -14.64 10.41 1.22
CA VAL A 54 -13.45 10.11 0.41
C VAL A 54 -13.15 11.28 -0.49
N ASP A 55 -11.89 11.55 -0.79
CA ASP A 55 -11.39 12.75 -1.48
C ASP A 55 -12.15 13.19 -2.75
N PHE A 56 -12.89 12.29 -3.39
CA PHE A 56 -13.79 12.56 -4.52
C PHE A 56 -15.12 13.26 -4.13
N SER A 57 -15.46 13.34 -2.84
CA SER A 57 -16.65 13.98 -2.27
C SER A 57 -16.45 15.41 -1.80
N LYS A 58 -15.20 15.84 -1.57
CA LYS A 58 -14.89 17.28 -1.38
C LYS A 58 -15.30 18.09 -2.61
N LEU A 59 -15.55 17.40 -3.72
CA LEU A 59 -16.20 17.92 -4.90
C LEU A 59 -17.72 18.06 -4.76
N GLY A 60 -18.40 17.36 -3.86
CA GLY A 60 -19.81 17.56 -3.48
C GLY A 60 -20.08 18.93 -2.86
N ASN A 61 -19.05 19.70 -2.49
CA ASN A 61 -19.20 21.14 -2.39
C ASN A 61 -19.59 21.66 -3.78
N TRP A 62 -20.84 22.10 -3.92
CA TRP A 62 -21.39 22.62 -5.17
C TRP A 62 -20.54 23.70 -5.83
N ASP A 63 -19.68 24.40 -5.08
CA ASP A 63 -18.69 25.36 -5.60
C ASP A 63 -17.45 24.67 -6.19
N ALA A 64 -17.00 23.55 -5.60
CA ALA A 64 -15.97 22.69 -6.15
C ALA A 64 -16.46 21.94 -7.40
N VAL A 65 -17.70 21.42 -7.44
CA VAL A 65 -18.34 20.95 -8.69
C VAL A 65 -18.32 22.05 -9.75
N ARG A 66 -18.58 23.31 -9.34
CA ARG A 66 -18.66 24.49 -10.22
C ARG A 66 -17.30 24.86 -10.84
N SER A 67 -16.20 24.57 -10.16
CA SER A 67 -14.83 24.67 -10.70
C SER A 67 -14.35 23.36 -11.33
N ALA A 68 -14.91 22.21 -10.95
CA ALA A 68 -14.56 20.86 -11.40
C ALA A 68 -15.23 20.49 -12.72
N GLY A 69 -15.09 21.37 -13.69
CA GLY A 69 -15.18 20.99 -15.10
C GLY A 69 -14.11 19.96 -15.47
N ASP A 70 -12.99 19.90 -14.74
CA ASP A 70 -11.91 18.98 -15.09
C ASP A 70 -12.10 17.61 -14.44
N VAL A 71 -12.72 16.69 -15.19
CA VAL A 71 -12.44 15.24 -15.05
C VAL A 71 -10.93 15.01 -14.92
N GLY A 72 -10.11 15.82 -15.61
CA GLY A 72 -8.66 15.84 -15.48
C GLY A 72 -8.14 16.06 -14.06
N ALA A 73 -8.81 16.87 -13.23
CA ALA A 73 -8.40 17.09 -11.84
C ALA A 73 -8.62 15.83 -10.98
N TRP A 74 -9.71 15.09 -11.23
CA TRP A 74 -10.00 13.83 -10.54
C TRP A 74 -8.97 12.77 -10.91
N ILE A 75 -8.68 12.68 -12.21
CA ILE A 75 -7.62 11.82 -12.75
C ILE A 75 -6.29 12.16 -12.08
N ASN A 76 -5.89 13.44 -12.08
CA ASN A 76 -4.63 13.88 -11.49
C ASN A 76 -4.57 13.61 -9.99
N GLN A 77 -5.65 13.85 -9.24
CA GLN A 77 -5.69 13.59 -7.81
C GLN A 77 -5.55 12.09 -7.52
N TYR A 78 -6.30 11.23 -8.23
CA TYR A 78 -6.18 9.78 -8.09
C TYR A 78 -4.75 9.31 -8.35
N HIS A 79 -4.16 9.68 -9.50
CA HIS A 79 -2.79 9.28 -9.85
C HIS A 79 -1.75 9.88 -8.90
N SER A 80 -1.96 11.10 -8.41
CA SER A 80 -1.07 11.73 -7.43
C SER A 80 -1.10 11.00 -6.08
N THR A 81 -2.29 10.62 -5.60
CA THR A 81 -2.43 9.90 -4.33
C THR A 81 -1.87 8.49 -4.43
N VAL A 82 -2.20 7.75 -5.49
CA VAL A 82 -1.64 6.42 -5.75
C VAL A 82 -0.12 6.49 -5.94
N GLY A 83 0.35 7.47 -6.71
CA GLY A 83 1.77 7.73 -6.92
C GLY A 83 2.50 8.00 -5.61
N ALA A 84 1.95 8.88 -4.75
CA ALA A 84 2.54 9.17 -3.44
C ALA A 84 2.65 7.92 -2.55
N VAL A 85 1.60 7.09 -2.50
CA VAL A 85 1.65 5.82 -1.73
C VAL A 85 2.69 4.86 -2.28
N ILE A 86 2.79 4.73 -3.61
CA ILE A 86 3.76 3.84 -4.27
C ILE A 86 5.19 4.35 -4.08
N ASP A 87 5.44 5.63 -4.35
CA ASP A 87 6.74 6.26 -4.19
C ASP A 87 7.22 6.18 -2.75
N GLU A 88 6.31 6.44 -1.79
CA GLU A 88 6.63 6.27 -0.40
C GLU A 88 6.91 4.80 -0.09
N HIS A 89 6.12 3.85 -0.60
CA HIS A 89 6.36 2.41 -0.40
C HIS A 89 7.77 1.98 -0.83
N PHE A 90 8.25 2.47 -1.99
CA PHE A 90 9.59 2.19 -2.51
C PHE A 90 10.72 3.00 -1.86
N SER A 91 10.42 4.02 -1.06
CA SER A 91 11.46 4.74 -0.33
C SER A 91 12.17 3.81 0.68
N ALA A 92 13.49 3.85 0.70
CA ALA A 92 14.29 3.03 1.59
C ALA A 92 13.97 3.38 3.06
N SER A 93 13.56 2.38 3.83
CA SER A 93 13.44 2.52 5.29
C SER A 93 14.77 2.17 5.93
N SER A 94 15.20 2.94 6.94
CA SER A 94 16.37 2.59 7.73
C SER A 94 16.03 1.38 8.61
N PRO A 95 16.64 0.20 8.41
CA PRO A 95 16.30 -0.98 9.20
C PRO A 95 16.73 -0.79 10.66
N SER A 96 15.85 -1.12 11.60
CA SER A 96 16.21 -1.24 13.02
C SER A 96 16.74 -2.65 13.27
N CYS A 97 18.06 -2.78 13.40
CA CYS A 97 18.74 -4.07 13.57
C CYS A 97 18.72 -4.57 15.02
N THR A 98 17.55 -4.54 15.67
CA THR A 98 17.41 -4.96 17.08
C THR A 98 17.17 -6.46 17.25
N GLY A 99 17.02 -7.24 16.17
CA GLY A 99 16.85 -8.70 16.23
C GLY A 99 15.54 -9.20 16.84
N ASP A 100 14.80 -8.34 17.54
CA ASP A 100 13.61 -8.73 18.31
C ASP A 100 12.35 -8.91 17.46
N SER A 101 12.18 -8.14 16.37
CA SER A 101 11.10 -8.41 15.39
C SER A 101 11.25 -7.65 14.07
N TYR A 102 10.76 -8.23 12.97
CA TYR A 102 10.59 -7.57 11.66
C TYR A 102 9.31 -6.71 11.58
N SER A 103 8.55 -6.61 12.68
CA SER A 103 7.26 -5.90 12.70
C SER A 103 7.43 -4.41 12.34
N SER A 104 8.55 -3.81 12.73
CA SER A 104 8.91 -2.42 12.45
C SER A 104 9.20 -2.17 10.97
N ALA A 105 9.72 -3.17 10.24
CA ALA A 105 9.94 -3.08 8.79
C ALA A 105 8.62 -3.07 8.00
N LEU A 106 7.57 -3.66 8.57
CA LEU A 106 6.23 -3.73 7.97
C LEU A 106 5.28 -2.65 8.50
N ALA A 107 5.80 -1.68 9.25
CA ALA A 107 5.02 -0.58 9.79
C ALA A 107 4.43 0.28 8.64
N PRO A 108 3.16 0.70 8.76
CA PRO A 108 2.53 1.50 7.72
C PRO A 108 3.25 2.84 7.58
N LYS A 109 3.48 3.22 6.33
CA LYS A 109 3.98 4.55 5.97
C LYS A 109 2.83 5.56 6.05
N PRO A 110 3.10 6.83 6.38
CA PRO A 110 2.08 7.85 6.58
C PRO A 110 1.14 8.04 5.39
N ALA A 111 1.59 7.99 4.12
CA ALA A 111 0.66 8.11 2.99
C ALA A 111 -0.29 6.92 2.89
N LEU A 112 0.20 5.71 3.13
CA LEU A 112 -0.65 4.52 3.15
C LEU A 112 -1.66 4.57 4.29
N SER A 113 -1.22 4.96 5.49
CA SER A 113 -2.08 5.12 6.66
C SER A 113 -3.14 6.20 6.45
N ALA A 114 -2.77 7.34 5.88
CA ALA A 114 -3.70 8.43 5.56
C ALA A 114 -4.72 8.00 4.50
N LEU A 115 -4.28 7.28 3.46
CA LEU A 115 -5.19 6.73 2.44
C LEU A 115 -6.16 5.72 3.06
N ALA A 116 -5.67 4.79 3.86
CA ALA A 116 -6.51 3.81 4.56
C ALA A 116 -7.53 4.51 5.46
N GLN A 117 -7.15 5.52 6.25
CA GLN A 117 -8.09 6.28 7.08
C GLN A 117 -9.16 7.03 6.27
N SER A 118 -8.89 7.35 5.01
CA SER A 118 -9.92 7.94 4.13
C SER A 118 -10.92 6.92 3.60
N LEU A 119 -10.56 5.63 3.57
CA LEU A 119 -11.39 4.59 3.00
C LEU A 119 -12.42 4.09 4.01
N PRO A 120 -13.71 3.94 3.63
CA PRO A 120 -14.75 3.52 4.55
C PRO A 120 -14.44 2.18 5.19
N SER A 121 -13.80 1.28 4.43
CA SER A 121 -13.62 -0.07 4.91
C SER A 121 -12.55 -0.24 5.99
N TRP A 122 -11.58 0.67 5.95
CA TRP A 122 -10.45 0.74 6.84
C TRP A 122 -10.66 1.73 7.99
N ASN A 123 -11.49 2.76 7.76
CA ASN A 123 -11.86 3.76 8.76
C ASN A 123 -12.95 3.24 9.71
N ARG A 124 -13.98 2.56 9.18
CA ARG A 124 -15.13 2.14 9.97
C ARG A 124 -15.17 0.61 10.08
N TYR A 125 -15.25 0.10 11.31
CA TYR A 125 -15.45 -1.33 11.63
C TYR A 125 -16.75 -1.96 11.09
N THR A 126 -17.51 -1.27 10.24
CA THR A 126 -18.93 -1.59 9.98
C THR A 126 -19.18 -2.90 9.24
N TRP A 127 -18.17 -3.55 8.66
CA TRP A 127 -18.30 -4.89 8.03
C TRP A 127 -17.95 -6.04 8.94
N GLN A 128 -17.28 -5.77 10.07
CA GLN A 128 -17.34 -6.71 11.17
C GLN A 128 -18.77 -6.60 11.68
N TYR A 129 -19.66 -7.38 11.06
CA TYR A 129 -20.77 -7.96 11.80
C TYR A 129 -20.16 -8.34 13.14
N PRO A 130 -20.69 -7.85 14.27
CA PRO A 130 -20.29 -8.42 15.54
C PRO A 130 -20.63 -9.90 15.38
N LEU A 131 -19.61 -10.70 15.13
CA LEU A 131 -19.56 -12.04 15.64
C LEU A 131 -19.72 -11.77 17.12
N LYS A 132 -20.99 -11.76 17.55
CA LYS A 132 -21.33 -12.03 18.92
C LYS A 132 -20.63 -13.35 19.12
N ASP A 133 -19.44 -13.29 19.71
CA ASP A 133 -19.02 -14.34 20.60
C ASP A 133 -20.19 -14.42 21.56
N THR A 134 -21.13 -15.31 21.22
CA THR A 134 -22.09 -15.79 22.18
C THR A 134 -21.19 -16.47 23.17
N ASP A 135 -20.93 -15.78 24.27
CA ASP A 135 -20.58 -16.42 25.52
C ASP A 135 -21.41 -17.70 25.61
N GLY A 136 -20.84 -18.80 26.13
CA GLY A 136 -21.48 -20.13 26.16
C GLY A 136 -22.89 -20.17 26.78
N ASP A 137 -23.37 -19.04 27.29
CA ASP A 137 -24.65 -18.76 27.91
C ASP A 137 -25.71 -18.25 26.92
N GLY A 138 -25.37 -18.03 25.65
CA GLY A 138 -26.30 -17.59 24.60
C GLY A 138 -26.80 -16.14 24.74
N ASN A 139 -26.30 -15.39 25.70
CA ASN A 139 -26.58 -13.97 25.84
C ASN A 139 -25.61 -13.17 24.97
N PRO A 140 -26.08 -12.14 24.25
CA PRO A 140 -25.18 -11.20 23.63
C PRO A 140 -24.44 -10.45 24.73
N GLY A 141 -23.14 -10.75 24.88
CA GLY A 141 -22.25 -9.95 25.71
C GLY A 141 -22.39 -8.47 25.30
N PRO A 142 -22.32 -7.53 26.26
CA PRO A 142 -22.22 -6.12 25.91
C PRO A 142 -21.02 -6.00 24.97
N ALA A 143 -21.25 -5.45 23.77
CA ALA A 143 -20.16 -5.05 22.91
C ALA A 143 -19.24 -4.19 23.77
N ASP A 144 -18.11 -4.74 24.14
CA ASP A 144 -17.09 -4.05 24.86
C ASP A 144 -16.58 -2.97 23.91
N ASP A 145 -17.03 -1.74 24.14
CA ASP A 145 -16.71 -0.51 23.41
C ASP A 145 -15.18 -0.23 23.29
N ASN A 146 -14.34 -1.14 23.80
CA ASN A 146 -12.89 -1.08 23.78
C ASN A 146 -12.24 -2.08 22.82
N GLY A 147 -13.03 -2.79 22.00
CA GLY A 147 -12.55 -3.46 20.79
C GLY A 147 -12.09 -2.49 19.70
N ILE A 148 -11.50 -1.36 20.08
CA ILE A 148 -10.71 -0.49 19.22
C ILE A 148 -9.49 -1.33 18.82
N LEU A 149 -9.65 -2.17 17.80
CA LEU A 149 -8.53 -2.72 17.06
C LEU A 149 -7.80 -1.52 16.46
N ASN A 150 -6.84 -0.96 17.21
CA ASN A 150 -6.05 0.23 16.90
C ASN A 150 -6.23 0.64 15.43
N GLU A 151 -6.85 1.80 15.18
CA GLU A 151 -7.00 2.49 13.87
C GLU A 151 -5.69 2.64 13.06
N ASN A 152 -4.60 2.07 13.56
CA ASN A 152 -3.24 2.09 13.06
C ASN A 152 -2.69 0.71 12.67
N SER A 153 -3.47 -0.38 12.71
CA SER A 153 -2.93 -1.71 12.38
C SER A 153 -2.91 -2.02 10.87
N VAL A 154 -2.88 -1.00 10.01
CA VAL A 154 -2.59 -1.18 8.59
C VAL A 154 -1.12 -1.60 8.50
N SER A 155 -0.80 -2.68 7.81
CA SER A 155 0.57 -3.05 7.53
C SER A 155 0.95 -2.64 6.11
N GLN A 156 2.25 -2.54 5.82
CA GLN A 156 2.72 -2.44 4.43
C GLN A 156 2.25 -3.60 3.54
N LEU A 157 2.00 -4.76 4.14
CA LEU A 157 1.43 -5.91 3.43
C LEU A 157 0.01 -5.64 2.91
N ASP A 158 -0.70 -4.71 3.55
CA ASP A 158 -2.07 -4.35 3.23
C ASP A 158 -2.14 -3.26 2.13
N ALA A 159 -0.99 -2.75 1.67
CA ALA A 159 -0.95 -1.71 0.63
C ALA A 159 -1.71 -2.12 -0.64
N GLY A 160 -1.64 -3.39 -1.02
CA GLY A 160 -2.34 -3.89 -2.20
C GLY A 160 -3.86 -3.86 -2.07
N SER A 161 -4.41 -4.25 -0.93
CA SER A 161 -5.85 -4.23 -0.68
C SER A 161 -6.38 -2.80 -0.54
N VAL A 162 -5.66 -1.94 0.18
CA VAL A 162 -5.97 -0.50 0.30
C VAL A 162 -6.04 0.18 -1.08
N LEU A 163 -5.03 -0.05 -1.93
CA LEU A 163 -4.99 0.56 -3.27
C LEU A 163 -6.09 0.02 -4.20
N MET A 164 -6.42 -1.27 -4.11
CA MET A 164 -7.51 -1.86 -4.89
C MET A 164 -8.87 -1.31 -4.48
N GLU A 165 -9.09 -1.10 -3.19
CA GLU A 165 -10.29 -0.45 -2.69
C GLU A 165 -10.41 0.98 -3.21
N TYR A 166 -9.31 1.75 -3.10
CA TYR A 166 -9.28 3.12 -3.60
C TYR A 166 -9.55 3.19 -5.12
N LEU A 167 -9.01 2.25 -5.91
CA LEU A 167 -9.35 2.14 -7.34
C LEU A 167 -10.83 1.85 -7.55
N GLN A 168 -11.41 0.91 -6.81
CA GLN A 168 -12.82 0.58 -6.96
C GLN A 168 -13.70 1.80 -6.69
N MET A 169 -13.39 2.55 -5.63
CA MET A 169 -14.08 3.80 -5.31
C MET A 169 -13.96 4.85 -6.42
N TYR A 170 -12.75 5.01 -6.97
CA TYR A 170 -12.49 5.91 -8.08
C TYR A 170 -13.27 5.51 -9.36
N GLU A 171 -13.28 4.23 -9.70
CA GLU A 171 -14.05 3.71 -10.84
C GLU A 171 -15.56 3.95 -10.63
N CYS A 172 -16.08 3.74 -9.42
CA CYS A 172 -17.47 4.03 -9.09
C CYS A 172 -17.80 5.52 -9.32
N ALA A 173 -16.95 6.42 -8.84
CA ALA A 173 -17.13 7.87 -9.01
C ALA A 173 -17.10 8.28 -10.50
N LEU A 174 -16.20 7.69 -11.30
CA LEU A 174 -16.14 7.93 -12.74
C LEU A 174 -17.38 7.42 -13.48
N ILE A 175 -17.88 6.22 -13.13
CA ILE A 175 -19.09 5.65 -13.73
C ILE A 175 -20.30 6.50 -13.36
N GLU A 176 -20.43 6.93 -12.11
CA GLU A 176 -21.53 7.80 -11.68
C GLU A 176 -21.50 9.12 -12.46
N ARG A 177 -20.33 9.77 -12.52
CA ARG A 177 -20.15 10.98 -13.33
C ARG A 177 -20.54 10.73 -14.79
N SER A 178 -20.14 9.60 -15.37
CA SER A 178 -20.46 9.18 -16.74
C SER A 178 -21.96 9.17 -17.06
N LEU A 179 -22.79 8.85 -16.06
CA LEU A 179 -24.25 8.77 -16.18
C LEU A 179 -24.92 10.15 -16.05
N PHE A 180 -24.32 11.08 -15.29
CA PHE A 180 -24.90 12.39 -14.98
C PHE A 180 -24.31 13.58 -15.76
N LEU A 181 -23.26 13.38 -16.58
CA LEU A 181 -22.65 14.46 -17.39
C LEU A 181 -23.63 15.38 -18.10
N PRO A 182 -24.69 14.89 -18.79
CA PRO A 182 -25.56 15.78 -19.56
C PRO A 182 -26.27 16.81 -18.68
N LYS A 183 -26.64 16.43 -17.45
CA LYS A 183 -27.38 17.30 -16.53
C LYS A 183 -26.45 18.33 -15.89
N ASP A 184 -25.28 17.90 -15.46
CA ASP A 184 -24.34 18.76 -14.72
C ASP A 184 -23.65 19.77 -15.65
N THR A 185 -23.27 19.35 -16.86
CA THR A 185 -22.64 20.24 -17.86
C THR A 185 -23.61 21.30 -18.36
N GLN A 186 -24.88 20.95 -18.58
CA GLN A 186 -25.90 21.93 -18.99
C GLN A 186 -26.08 23.02 -17.94
N PHE A 187 -26.20 22.65 -16.66
CA PHE A 187 -26.37 23.61 -15.56
C PHE A 187 -25.15 24.53 -15.38
N GLN A 188 -23.95 24.02 -15.62
CA GLN A 188 -22.72 24.81 -15.58
C GLN A 188 -22.64 25.83 -16.72
N GLU A 189 -22.95 25.42 -17.95
CA GLU A 189 -22.89 26.29 -19.12
C GLU A 189 -23.98 27.36 -19.10
N GLU A 190 -25.22 27.04 -18.67
CA GLU A 190 -26.27 28.05 -18.46
C GLU A 190 -25.79 29.19 -17.54
N ARG A 191 -25.12 28.86 -16.43
CA ARG A 191 -24.56 29.86 -15.50
C ARG A 191 -23.36 30.63 -16.07
N ARG A 192 -22.52 30.00 -16.90
CA ARG A 192 -21.41 30.69 -17.59
C ARG A 192 -21.96 31.71 -18.58
N LEU A 193 -22.96 31.33 -19.38
CA LEU A 193 -23.58 32.21 -20.35
C LEU A 193 -24.37 33.35 -19.70
N ASP A 194 -24.96 33.14 -18.52
CA ASP A 194 -25.61 34.20 -17.74
C ASP A 194 -24.64 35.30 -17.31
N ARG A 195 -23.37 34.96 -17.04
CA ARG A 195 -22.33 35.95 -16.73
C ARG A 195 -21.78 36.64 -17.97
N LEU A 196 -21.66 35.93 -19.08
CA LEU A 196 -20.90 36.43 -20.22
C LEU A 196 -21.62 37.56 -20.95
N ILE A 197 -22.96 37.56 -21.07
CA ILE A 197 -23.62 38.49 -22.01
C ILE A 197 -25.04 38.91 -21.56
N ALA A 198 -25.30 40.22 -21.42
CA ALA A 198 -26.65 40.81 -21.31
C ALA A 198 -27.32 41.11 -22.68
N ILE A 199 -26.56 41.00 -23.78
CA ILE A 199 -26.89 41.60 -25.09
C ILE A 199 -27.39 40.57 -26.12
N MET A 200 -27.15 39.26 -25.92
CA MET A 200 -27.57 38.22 -26.88
C MET A 200 -29.05 37.85 -26.71
N PRO A 201 -29.78 37.63 -27.81
CA PRO A 201 -31.13 37.08 -27.77
C PRO A 201 -31.17 35.73 -27.04
N PRO A 202 -32.23 35.44 -26.25
CA PRO A 202 -32.31 34.28 -25.38
C PRO A 202 -32.19 32.94 -26.12
N TYR A 203 -32.67 32.86 -27.37
CA TYR A 203 -32.59 31.65 -28.17
C TYR A 203 -31.16 31.28 -28.60
N ILE A 204 -30.29 32.27 -28.87
CA ILE A 204 -28.88 32.03 -29.23
C ILE A 204 -28.10 31.53 -28.01
N LYS A 205 -28.41 32.07 -26.82
CA LYS A 205 -27.81 31.62 -25.56
C LYS A 205 -28.13 30.14 -25.27
N VAL A 206 -29.41 29.77 -25.34
CA VAL A 206 -29.83 28.38 -25.10
C VAL A 206 -29.19 27.42 -26.10
N PHE A 207 -29.11 27.81 -27.38
CA PHE A 207 -28.46 26.98 -28.39
C PHE A 207 -26.96 26.79 -28.12
N LEU A 208 -26.22 27.87 -27.84
CA LEU A 208 -24.79 27.82 -27.56
C LEU A 208 -24.48 27.06 -26.25
N SER A 209 -25.30 27.20 -25.21
CA SER A 209 -25.13 26.47 -23.95
C SER A 209 -25.33 24.97 -24.16
N ILE A 210 -26.39 24.56 -24.86
CA ILE A 210 -26.65 23.15 -25.17
C ILE A 210 -25.55 22.56 -26.04
N PHE A 211 -25.13 23.28 -27.10
CA PHE A 211 -24.12 22.79 -28.02
C PHE A 211 -22.75 22.63 -27.36
N SER A 212 -22.29 23.64 -26.61
CA SER A 212 -21.02 23.59 -25.88
C SER A 212 -21.03 22.54 -24.75
N ALA A 213 -22.12 22.44 -24.00
CA ALA A 213 -22.31 21.39 -22.99
C ALA A 213 -22.23 20.00 -23.63
N PHE A 214 -22.87 19.82 -24.79
CA PHE A 214 -22.83 18.55 -25.52
C PHE A 214 -21.42 18.19 -26.00
N THR A 215 -20.68 19.14 -26.60
CA THR A 215 -19.31 18.87 -27.06
C THR A 215 -18.37 18.54 -25.90
N ASN A 216 -18.48 19.27 -24.79
CA ASN A 216 -17.66 19.05 -23.58
C ASN A 216 -18.02 17.71 -22.92
N ALA A 217 -19.31 17.40 -22.78
CA ALA A 217 -19.77 16.13 -22.23
C ALA A 217 -19.31 14.93 -23.07
N MET A 218 -19.25 15.06 -24.39
CA MET A 218 -18.74 14.00 -25.28
C MET A 218 -17.23 13.81 -25.12
N ALA A 219 -16.46 14.90 -25.01
CA ALA A 219 -15.02 14.84 -24.77
C ALA A 219 -14.72 14.22 -23.40
N ASP A 220 -15.39 14.67 -22.35
CA ASP A 220 -15.24 14.14 -20.99
C ASP A 220 -15.63 12.67 -20.91
N ARG A 221 -16.74 12.26 -21.56
CA ARG A 221 -17.15 10.86 -21.61
C ARG A 221 -16.08 9.98 -22.25
N LYS A 222 -15.43 10.46 -23.32
CA LYS A 222 -14.33 9.73 -23.94
C LYS A 222 -13.16 9.59 -22.97
N ASN A 223 -12.75 10.68 -22.32
CA ASN A 223 -11.67 10.67 -21.33
C ASN A 223 -11.96 9.71 -20.17
N ILE A 224 -13.19 9.72 -19.64
CA ILE A 224 -13.63 8.80 -18.57
C ILE A 224 -13.54 7.34 -19.03
N LEU A 225 -14.03 7.03 -20.25
CA LEU A 225 -14.02 5.67 -20.76
C LEU A 225 -12.61 5.16 -21.05
N ASP A 226 -11.72 6.03 -21.50
CA ASP A 226 -10.32 5.67 -21.71
C ASP A 226 -9.61 5.49 -20.37
N GLU A 227 -9.85 6.37 -19.40
CA GLU A 227 -9.32 6.26 -18.04
C GLU A 227 -9.74 4.96 -17.34
N LEU A 228 -11.02 4.59 -17.39
CA LEU A 228 -11.52 3.33 -16.82
C LEU A 228 -10.82 2.09 -17.41
N LYS A 229 -10.39 2.14 -18.68
CA LYS A 229 -9.63 1.04 -19.29
C LYS A 229 -8.17 1.01 -18.82
N PHE A 230 -7.57 2.17 -18.58
CA PHE A 230 -6.15 2.28 -18.26
C PHE A 230 -5.87 2.13 -16.77
N ALA A 231 -6.66 2.76 -15.88
CA ALA A 231 -6.41 2.83 -14.44
C ALA A 231 -6.24 1.44 -13.81
N ARG A 232 -7.20 0.54 -14.03
CA ARG A 232 -7.14 -0.84 -13.51
C ARG A 232 -5.93 -1.61 -14.00
N LYS A 233 -5.59 -1.48 -15.29
CA LYS A 233 -4.46 -2.18 -15.89
C LYS A 233 -3.12 -1.64 -15.36
N ALA A 234 -3.03 -0.32 -15.19
CA ALA A 234 -1.87 0.34 -14.63
C ALA A 234 -1.66 -0.08 -13.17
N LEU A 235 -2.72 -0.03 -12.34
CA LEU A 235 -2.64 -0.44 -10.94
C LEU A 235 -2.28 -1.92 -10.80
N ASN A 236 -2.89 -2.83 -11.56
CA ASN A 236 -2.56 -4.25 -11.51
C ASN A 236 -1.08 -4.52 -11.83
N ARG A 237 -0.48 -3.76 -12.76
CA ARG A 237 0.96 -3.84 -13.05
C ARG A 237 1.79 -3.32 -11.89
N ALA A 238 1.41 -2.20 -11.30
CA ALA A 238 2.07 -1.64 -10.12
C ALA A 238 2.01 -2.61 -8.94
N LEU A 239 0.85 -3.21 -8.66
CA LEU A 239 0.67 -4.19 -7.60
C LEU A 239 1.47 -5.47 -7.83
N TYR A 240 1.62 -5.91 -9.08
CA TYR A 240 2.48 -7.04 -9.41
C TYR A 240 3.96 -6.74 -9.15
N LEU A 241 4.43 -5.54 -9.45
CA LEU A 241 5.79 -5.11 -9.08
C LEU A 241 5.93 -4.97 -7.57
N ASN A 242 4.90 -4.44 -6.92
CA ASN A 242 4.85 -4.23 -5.48
C ASN A 242 4.93 -5.55 -4.71
N SER A 243 4.21 -6.58 -5.15
CA SER A 243 4.26 -7.90 -4.49
C SER A 243 5.66 -8.52 -4.56
N GLY A 244 6.38 -8.32 -5.67
CA GLY A 244 7.78 -8.72 -5.78
C GLY A 244 8.68 -7.95 -4.81
N PHE A 245 8.49 -6.65 -4.67
CA PHE A 245 9.26 -5.81 -3.75
C PHE A 245 9.00 -6.18 -2.28
N VAL A 246 7.74 -6.32 -1.89
CA VAL A 246 7.35 -6.74 -0.54
C VAL A 246 7.98 -8.08 -0.17
N ALA A 247 8.05 -9.04 -1.11
CA ALA A 247 8.71 -10.32 -0.87
C ALA A 247 10.24 -10.20 -0.67
N MET A 248 10.88 -9.18 -1.24
CA MET A 248 12.32 -8.93 -1.10
C MET A 248 12.68 -8.06 0.12
N MET A 249 11.72 -7.32 0.67
CA MET A 249 11.95 -6.37 1.76
C MET A 249 12.61 -7.02 3.00
N PRO A 250 12.21 -8.21 3.49
CA PRO A 250 12.90 -8.85 4.62
C PRO A 250 14.38 -9.13 4.30
N MET A 251 14.67 -9.60 3.09
CA MET A 251 16.04 -9.88 2.66
C MET A 251 16.90 -8.61 2.59
N GLU A 252 16.34 -7.50 2.10
CA GLU A 252 17.04 -6.20 2.10
C GLU A 252 17.36 -5.75 3.53
N THR A 253 16.41 -5.89 4.46
CA THR A 253 16.64 -5.52 5.88
C THR A 253 17.73 -6.38 6.52
N GLU A 254 17.74 -7.69 6.26
CA GLU A 254 18.78 -8.59 6.76
C GLU A 254 20.16 -8.22 6.21
N ILE A 255 20.28 -7.96 4.90
CA ILE A 255 21.55 -7.55 4.28
C ILE A 255 22.06 -6.25 4.90
N GLY A 256 21.19 -5.27 5.12
CA GLY A 256 21.55 -4.02 5.79
C GLY A 256 22.08 -4.25 7.21
N CYS A 257 21.42 -5.11 7.97
CA CYS A 257 21.87 -5.46 9.32
C CYS A 257 23.17 -6.27 9.33
N PHE A 258 23.38 -7.18 8.39
CA PHE A 258 24.66 -7.88 8.23
C PHE A 258 25.79 -6.91 7.89
N GLN A 259 25.54 -5.91 7.04
CA GLN A 259 26.52 -4.88 6.72
C GLN A 259 26.89 -4.06 7.97
N GLN A 260 25.90 -3.64 8.76
CA GLN A 260 26.15 -2.91 10.00
C GLN A 260 26.93 -3.76 11.00
N ALA A 261 26.53 -5.00 11.23
CA ALA A 261 27.25 -5.93 12.09
C ALA A 261 28.70 -6.13 11.61
N SER A 262 28.94 -6.19 10.30
CA SER A 262 30.30 -6.31 9.75
C SER A 262 31.17 -5.09 10.03
N MET A 263 30.58 -3.87 10.06
CA MET A 263 31.28 -2.65 10.43
C MET A 263 31.61 -2.64 11.93
N ASP A 264 30.68 -3.07 12.77
CA ASP A 264 30.89 -3.14 14.22
C ASP A 264 32.00 -4.14 14.59
N VAL A 265 32.04 -5.31 13.92
CA VAL A 265 33.10 -6.30 14.09
C VAL A 265 34.46 -5.72 13.71
N ARG A 266 34.56 -4.98 12.59
CA ARG A 266 35.81 -4.33 12.18
C ARG A 266 36.25 -3.26 13.16
N ASN A 267 35.32 -2.46 13.67
CA ASN A 267 35.60 -1.44 14.67
C ASN A 267 36.06 -2.06 16.00
N ALA A 268 35.45 -3.17 16.42
CA ALA A 268 35.86 -3.92 17.61
C ALA A 268 37.28 -4.51 17.45
N PHE A 269 37.61 -5.07 16.29
CA PHE A 269 38.97 -5.53 16.01
C PHE A 269 39.99 -4.39 15.94
N GLY A 270 39.61 -3.23 15.39
CA GLY A 270 40.44 -2.02 15.43
C GLY A 270 40.73 -1.59 16.86
N LEU A 271 39.69 -1.49 17.70
CA LEU A 271 39.84 -1.15 19.12
C LEU A 271 40.66 -2.20 19.88
N ALA A 272 40.45 -3.50 19.59
CA ALA A 272 41.24 -4.58 20.17
C ALA A 272 42.71 -4.51 19.76
N ALA A 273 43.01 -4.13 18.52
CA ALA A 273 44.38 -3.92 18.05
C ALA A 273 45.03 -2.70 18.71
N ASP A 274 44.30 -1.58 18.83
CA ASP A 274 44.80 -0.36 19.48
C ASP A 274 45.05 -0.59 20.97
N THR A 275 44.12 -1.26 21.66
CA THR A 275 44.30 -1.64 23.07
C THR A 275 45.44 -2.64 23.25
N ALA A 276 45.60 -3.60 22.32
CA ALA A 276 46.74 -4.53 22.33
C ALA A 276 48.08 -3.82 22.10
N SER A 277 48.11 -2.73 21.32
CA SER A 277 49.34 -1.93 21.12
C SER A 277 49.77 -1.16 22.38
N CYS A 278 48.83 -0.84 23.27
CA CYS A 278 49.07 -0.14 24.53
C CYS A 278 49.40 -1.09 25.69
N LEU A 279 49.21 -2.40 25.53
CA LEU A 279 49.56 -3.37 26.57
C LEU A 279 51.08 -3.38 26.78
N PRO A 280 51.57 -3.36 28.04
CA PRO A 280 52.99 -3.31 28.32
C PRO A 280 53.72 -4.52 27.75
N ARG A 281 54.92 -4.26 27.20
CA ARG A 281 55.82 -5.23 26.56
C ARG A 281 56.19 -6.45 27.42
N ILE A 282 55.81 -6.47 28.71
CA ILE A 282 55.94 -7.61 29.63
C ILE A 282 55.14 -8.84 29.18
N TRP A 283 54.09 -8.67 28.36
CA TRP A 283 53.31 -9.80 27.83
C TRP A 283 53.95 -10.46 26.59
N TYR A 284 55.09 -9.94 26.12
CA TYR A 284 55.91 -10.62 25.11
C TYR A 284 56.61 -11.82 25.77
N SER A 285 55.94 -12.97 25.82
CA SER A 285 56.48 -14.25 26.30
C SER A 285 57.72 -14.76 25.54
N LYS A 286 58.10 -14.06 24.45
CA LYS A 286 59.30 -14.35 23.65
C LYS A 286 60.57 -13.68 24.16
N ASP A 287 60.50 -12.68 25.04
CA ASP A 287 61.70 -12.31 25.79
C ASP A 287 61.81 -13.29 26.96
N PRO A 288 62.73 -14.28 26.92
CA PRO A 288 62.97 -15.09 28.11
C PRO A 288 63.31 -14.11 29.23
N LEU A 289 62.69 -14.26 30.41
CA LEU A 289 63.14 -13.54 31.61
C LEU A 289 64.66 -13.74 31.65
N ARG A 290 65.42 -12.69 31.32
CA ARG A 290 66.85 -12.68 31.50
C ARG A 290 67.01 -12.76 33.00
N ASP A 291 67.31 -13.96 33.46
CA ASP A 291 67.76 -14.21 34.81
C ASP A 291 69.06 -13.42 34.91
N TYR A 292 68.98 -12.19 35.45
CA TYR A 292 70.15 -11.44 35.84
C TYR A 292 70.77 -12.26 36.97
N LYS A 293 71.58 -13.27 36.62
CA LYS A 293 72.47 -13.92 37.56
C LYS A 293 73.19 -12.78 38.24
N ALA A 294 72.86 -12.57 39.52
CA ALA A 294 73.59 -11.67 40.38
C ALA A 294 75.06 -12.02 40.17
N LEU A 295 75.83 -11.07 39.64
CA LEU A 295 77.27 -11.13 39.65
C LEU A 295 77.64 -11.43 41.10
N LYS A 296 78.09 -12.66 41.37
CA LYS A 296 78.75 -12.95 42.63
C LYS A 296 79.92 -11.98 42.66
N PRO A 297 80.02 -11.10 43.68
CA PRO A 297 81.26 -10.38 43.89
C PRO A 297 82.34 -11.45 44.04
N ASP A 298 83.36 -11.31 43.21
CA ASP A 298 84.45 -12.26 43.10
C ASP A 298 85.03 -12.57 44.48
N GLU A 299 85.19 -13.86 44.76
CA GLU A 299 86.06 -14.34 45.83
C GLU A 299 87.50 -13.92 45.45
N GLU A 300 87.91 -12.74 45.92
CA GLU A 300 89.31 -12.46 46.21
C GLU A 300 89.66 -13.17 47.52
N GLU A 301 90.23 -14.39 47.41
CA GLU A 301 91.42 -14.86 48.13
C GLU A 301 91.74 -16.34 47.85
#